data_AF-A0A1E4S1L6-F1
#
_entry.id   AF-A0A1E4S1L6-F1
#
_cell.length_a   1.000
_cell.length_b   1.000
_cell.length_c   1.000
_cell.angle_alpha   90.00
_cell.angle_beta   90.00
_cell.angle_gamma   90.00
#
_symmetry.space_group_name_H-M   'P 1'
#
loop_
_entity.id
_entity.type
_entity.pdbx_description
1 polymer ?
#
loop_
_entity_poly.entity_id
_entity_poly.type
_entity_poly.pdbx_seq_one_letter_code
_entity_poly.pdbx_strand_id
1 'polypeptide(L)'
;MSYITAQFPTTTRTHPRLAHTSPLVTSILQRSFALIVIGNAMMDLLTWTGSDPEMNAVYWITVYLSVYYFPCCAYWLLLFPLLVLGYCSVNYYVNSVYLDINSQEKPTLEEILNGLDNLVTKCELVASPLVAMALPWPRLLSYIAIVTPLNVVMLKWVISLRTYVLLTVIFVSTYHSVWFQASLRILWRSQLVRNVCYFVVGSHVSTTSNNYRIINGNKNGKIIQFQILEHQRRWFGIGWSDKLLPYERSNFTNEAFQSTSSPKEFHFPFNSKHWRWLQEAWHVDLEYCKNKNSEGWVYYDNYWQAPQFNDSLTSFTRSRRWTRKAVLVTERSSNV
;
A
#
# COMPACT_ATOMS: atom_id res chain seq x y z
N MET A 1 -25.82 16.60 16.69
CA MET A 1 -25.45 15.47 15.83
C MET A 1 -23.92 15.45 15.81
N SER A 2 -23.32 14.63 16.67
CA SER A 2 -21.87 14.62 16.92
C SER A 2 -21.14 14.02 15.72
N TYR A 3 -20.48 14.87 14.94
CA TYR A 3 -19.60 14.44 13.85
C TYR A 3 -18.44 13.65 14.47
N ILE A 4 -18.38 12.36 14.15
CA ILE A 4 -17.21 11.53 14.42
C ILE A 4 -16.16 11.97 13.40
N THR A 5 -15.49 13.09 13.68
CA THR A 5 -14.23 13.42 13.03
C THR A 5 -13.22 12.39 13.51
N ALA A 6 -12.55 11.73 12.56
CA ALA A 6 -11.37 10.95 12.88
C ALA A 6 -10.27 11.95 13.29
N GLN A 7 -10.34 12.44 14.53
CA GLN A 7 -9.21 13.10 15.16
C GLN A 7 -8.13 12.04 15.25
N PHE A 8 -6.99 12.30 14.59
CA PHE A 8 -5.79 11.57 14.94
C PHE A 8 -5.62 11.72 16.44
N PRO A 9 -5.47 10.63 17.21
CA PRO A 9 -5.18 10.76 18.62
C PRO A 9 -3.94 11.65 18.70
N THR A 10 -4.05 12.80 19.36
CA THR A 10 -2.90 13.57 19.80
C THR A 10 -2.19 12.67 20.80
N THR A 11 -1.39 11.74 20.30
CA THR A 11 -0.58 10.89 21.14
C THR A 11 0.46 11.79 21.75
N THR A 12 0.19 12.27 22.96
CA THR A 12 1.22 12.76 23.86
C THR A 12 2.11 11.56 24.20
N ARG A 13 2.99 11.20 23.27
CA ARG A 13 4.06 10.26 23.53
C ARG A 13 4.97 10.93 24.54
N THR A 14 4.89 10.51 25.79
CA THR A 14 5.85 10.92 26.82
C THR A 14 7.23 10.46 26.36
N HIS A 15 8.07 11.38 25.89
CA HIS A 15 9.42 11.07 25.42
C HIS A 15 10.34 10.86 26.64
N PRO A 16 10.68 9.61 27.02
CA PRO A 16 11.36 9.34 28.30
C PRO A 16 12.82 9.84 28.32
N ARG A 17 13.31 10.40 27.20
CA ARG A 17 14.71 10.80 26.97
C ARG A 17 14.94 12.31 26.91
N LEU A 18 13.93 13.12 27.22
CA LEU A 18 14.02 14.59 27.22
C LEU A 18 15.19 15.12 28.09
N ALA A 19 15.50 14.45 29.19
CA ALA A 19 16.53 14.87 30.14
C ALA A 19 17.99 14.78 29.63
N HIS A 20 18.25 14.08 28.52
CA HIS A 20 19.61 13.84 28.00
C HIS A 20 19.88 14.48 26.63
N THR A 21 18.99 15.32 26.13
CA THR A 21 19.16 15.98 24.83
C THR A 21 20.27 17.02 24.92
N SER A 22 21.23 17.01 23.97
CA SER A 22 22.32 17.98 23.99
C SER A 22 21.80 19.40 23.74
N PRO A 23 22.39 20.43 24.39
CA PRO A 23 21.93 21.82 24.28
C PRO A 23 22.04 22.37 22.85
N LEU A 24 22.91 21.79 22.02
CA LEU A 24 23.02 22.12 20.61
C LEU A 24 21.77 21.67 19.84
N VAL A 25 21.32 20.44 20.06
CA VAL A 25 20.12 19.90 19.38
C VAL A 25 18.87 20.67 19.78
N THR A 26 18.71 21.00 21.07
CA THR A 26 17.56 21.79 21.54
C THR A 26 17.54 23.20 20.93
N SER A 27 18.71 23.84 20.81
CA SER A 27 18.82 25.17 20.18
C SER A 27 18.45 25.18 18.69
N ILE A 28 18.84 24.13 17.94
CA ILE A 28 18.46 23.97 16.53
C ILE A 28 16.97 23.75 16.41
N LEU A 29 16.42 22.86 17.25
CA LEU A 29 15.02 22.48 17.22
C LEU A 29 14.11 23.68 17.53
N GLN A 30 14.51 24.52 18.50
CA GLN A 30 13.82 25.76 18.82
C GLN A 30 13.82 26.75 17.65
N ARG A 31 14.94 26.90 16.94
CA ARG A 31 15.02 27.78 15.75
C ARG A 31 14.18 27.24 14.59
N SER A 32 14.05 25.93 14.45
CA SER A 32 13.25 25.31 13.39
C SER A 32 11.76 25.24 13.70
N PHE A 33 11.32 25.60 14.91
CA PHE A 33 9.92 25.43 15.33
C PHE A 33 8.93 26.15 14.39
N ALA A 34 9.23 27.38 13.96
CA ALA A 34 8.39 28.09 12.99
C ALA A 34 8.23 27.33 11.67
N LEU A 35 9.30 26.69 11.19
CA LEU A 35 9.26 25.85 9.99
C LEU A 35 8.44 24.57 10.21
N ILE A 36 8.50 23.99 11.41
CA ILE A 36 7.69 22.83 11.78
C ILE A 36 6.19 23.20 11.80
N VAL A 37 5.84 24.37 12.33
CA VAL A 37 4.45 24.87 12.35
C VAL A 37 3.94 25.14 10.92
N ILE A 38 4.73 25.83 10.09
CA ILE A 38 4.40 26.08 8.68
C ILE A 38 4.26 24.75 7.92
N GLY A 39 5.21 23.83 8.12
CA GLY A 39 5.18 22.49 7.51
C GLY A 39 3.94 21.70 7.92
N ASN A 40 3.55 21.76 9.19
CA ASN A 40 2.32 21.12 9.67
C ASN A 40 1.08 21.70 8.99
N ALA A 41 0.98 23.02 8.88
CA ALA A 41 -0.14 23.68 8.19
C ALA A 41 -0.23 23.31 6.70
N MET A 42 0.92 23.22 6.01
CA MET A 42 0.98 22.74 4.63
C MET A 42 0.53 21.28 4.52
N MET A 43 1.01 20.43 5.42
CA MET A 43 0.59 19.03 5.44
C MET A 43 -0.90 18.91 5.75
N ASP A 44 -1.46 19.71 6.67
CA ASP A 44 -2.89 19.70 6.98
C ASP A 44 -3.77 20.03 5.77
N LEU A 45 -3.30 20.92 4.88
CA LEU A 45 -3.98 21.23 3.62
C LEU A 45 -3.97 20.04 2.64
N LEU A 46 -2.87 19.27 2.60
CA LEU A 46 -2.69 18.11 1.72
C LEU A 46 -3.39 16.85 2.25
N THR A 47 -3.31 16.60 3.55
CA THR A 47 -3.82 15.38 4.21
C THR A 47 -5.23 15.55 4.74
N TRP A 48 -5.81 16.76 4.73
CA TRP A 48 -7.14 17.08 5.25
C TRP A 48 -7.29 16.79 6.76
N THR A 49 -6.18 16.92 7.50
CA THR A 49 -6.10 16.58 8.93
C THR A 49 -6.19 17.78 9.87
N GLY A 50 -6.38 18.99 9.32
CA GLY A 50 -6.56 20.20 10.11
C GLY A 50 -7.84 20.20 10.96
N SER A 51 -7.93 21.14 11.89
CA SER A 51 -9.12 21.35 12.73
C SER A 51 -10.38 21.57 11.90
N ASP A 52 -10.25 22.26 10.77
CA ASP A 52 -11.36 22.71 9.92
C ASP A 52 -11.22 22.17 8.48
N PRO A 53 -11.56 20.90 8.22
CA PRO A 53 -11.48 20.31 6.88
C PRO A 53 -12.37 21.02 5.85
N GLU A 54 -13.42 21.70 6.31
CA GLU A 54 -14.32 22.49 5.47
C GLU A 54 -13.61 23.68 4.82
N MET A 55 -12.69 24.33 5.55
CA MET A 55 -11.88 25.42 4.98
C MET A 55 -10.92 24.91 3.91
N ASN A 56 -10.33 23.73 4.11
CA ASN A 56 -9.54 23.07 3.07
C ASN A 56 -10.36 22.82 1.80
N ALA A 57 -11.64 22.45 1.93
CA ALA A 57 -12.52 22.30 0.77
C ALA A 57 -12.69 23.62 0.02
N VAL A 58 -12.93 24.73 0.73
CA VAL A 58 -13.05 26.06 0.13
C VAL A 58 -11.77 26.47 -0.58
N TYR A 59 -10.60 26.24 0.02
CA TYR A 59 -9.30 26.53 -0.62
C TYR A 59 -9.11 25.73 -1.91
N TRP A 60 -9.33 24.42 -1.88
CA TRP A 60 -9.20 23.57 -3.06
C TRP A 60 -10.21 23.94 -4.15
N ILE A 61 -11.47 24.22 -3.80
CA ILE A 61 -12.49 24.70 -4.75
C ILE A 61 -12.05 26.01 -5.39
N THR A 62 -11.52 26.96 -4.61
CA THR A 62 -11.02 28.23 -5.14
C THR A 62 -9.86 28.02 -6.11
N VAL A 63 -8.91 27.13 -5.78
CA VAL A 63 -7.82 26.72 -6.68
C VAL A 63 -8.38 26.12 -7.97
N TYR A 64 -9.33 25.18 -7.90
CA TYR A 64 -9.91 24.56 -9.09
C TYR A 64 -10.67 25.55 -9.98
N LEU A 65 -11.47 26.44 -9.38
CA LEU A 65 -12.18 27.49 -10.12
C LEU A 65 -11.18 28.42 -10.81
N SER A 66 -10.10 28.80 -10.14
CA SER A 66 -9.05 29.64 -10.74
C SER A 66 -8.37 28.97 -11.93
N VAL A 67 -8.10 27.66 -11.85
CA VAL A 67 -7.49 26.89 -12.95
C VAL A 67 -8.47 26.70 -14.10
N TYR A 68 -9.75 26.43 -13.80
CA TYR A 68 -10.78 26.23 -14.82
C TYR A 68 -11.07 27.51 -15.60
N TYR A 69 -11.23 28.63 -14.90
CA TYR A 69 -11.49 29.95 -15.51
C TYR A 69 -10.22 30.70 -15.92
N PHE A 70 -9.04 30.05 -15.86
CA PHE A 70 -7.76 30.64 -16.23
C PHE A 70 -7.77 31.41 -17.56
N PRO A 71 -8.38 30.90 -18.66
CA PRO A 71 -8.41 31.64 -19.93
C PRO A 71 -9.19 32.97 -19.83
N CYS A 72 -10.26 33.00 -19.05
CA CYS A 72 -11.03 34.22 -18.78
C CYS A 72 -10.23 35.18 -17.89
N CYS A 73 -9.64 34.68 -16.79
CA CYS A 73 -8.82 35.50 -15.89
C CYS A 73 -7.58 36.09 -16.57
N ALA A 74 -6.97 35.33 -17.50
CA ALA A 74 -5.83 35.79 -18.29
C ALA A 74 -6.25 36.86 -19.31
N TYR A 75 -7.43 36.74 -19.92
CA TYR A 75 -7.96 37.74 -20.84
C TYR A 75 -8.28 39.08 -20.14
N TRP A 76 -8.76 39.02 -18.89
CA TRP A 76 -9.12 40.20 -18.10
C TRP A 76 -7.96 40.80 -17.28
N LEU A 77 -6.70 40.39 -17.48
CA LEU A 77 -5.52 40.83 -16.69
C LEU A 77 -5.65 40.59 -15.17
N LEU A 78 -6.64 39.83 -14.71
CA LEU A 78 -6.93 39.56 -13.28
C LEU A 78 -5.98 38.53 -12.66
N LEU A 79 -5.27 37.75 -13.48
CA LEU A 79 -4.33 36.72 -13.00
C LEU A 79 -3.19 37.32 -12.19
N PHE A 80 -2.60 38.43 -12.64
CA PHE A 80 -1.48 39.06 -11.94
C PHE A 80 -1.88 39.57 -10.55
N PRO A 81 -2.98 40.33 -10.38
CA PRO A 81 -3.52 40.67 -9.05
C PRO A 81 -3.78 39.46 -8.16
N LEU A 82 -4.36 38.37 -8.69
CA LEU A 82 -4.64 37.16 -7.92
C LEU A 82 -3.37 36.47 -7.42
N LEU A 83 -2.33 36.38 -8.26
CA LEU A 83 -1.04 35.81 -7.86
C LEU A 83 -0.35 36.67 -6.80
N VAL A 84 -0.43 38.00 -6.94
CA VAL A 84 0.11 38.94 -5.94
C VAL A 84 -0.64 38.81 -4.62
N LEU A 85 -1.97 38.75 -4.63
CA LEU A 85 -2.78 38.52 -3.43
C LEU A 85 -2.45 37.18 -2.76
N GLY A 86 -2.30 36.11 -3.54
CA GLY A 86 -1.87 34.81 -3.03
C GLY A 86 -0.49 34.87 -2.38
N TYR A 87 0.47 35.52 -3.03
CA TYR A 87 1.81 35.73 -2.47
C TYR A 87 1.77 36.55 -1.18
N CYS A 88 1.03 37.66 -1.16
CA CYS A 88 0.86 38.50 0.02
C CYS A 88 0.17 37.72 1.16
N SER A 89 -0.81 36.88 0.85
CA SER A 89 -1.49 36.04 1.85
C SER A 89 -0.54 35.02 2.48
N VAL A 90 0.27 34.33 1.68
CA VAL A 90 1.26 33.37 2.18
C VAL A 90 2.32 34.09 3.01
N ASN A 91 2.83 35.23 2.54
CA ASN A 91 3.83 36.01 3.25
C ASN A 91 3.27 36.56 4.58
N TYR A 92 2.04 37.06 4.58
CA TYR A 92 1.34 37.48 5.80
C TYR A 92 1.21 36.32 6.79
N TYR A 93 0.81 35.12 6.33
CA TYR A 93 0.73 33.94 7.19
C TYR A 93 2.10 33.58 7.79
N VAL A 94 3.14 33.47 6.97
CA VAL A 94 4.50 33.14 7.43
C VAL A 94 4.98 34.18 8.45
N ASN A 95 4.85 35.47 8.17
CA ASN A 95 5.24 36.53 9.10
C ASN A 95 4.41 36.49 10.39
N SER A 96 3.10 36.23 10.30
CA SER A 96 2.26 36.11 11.49
C SER A 96 2.71 34.98 12.41
N VAL A 97 3.11 33.83 11.85
CA VAL A 97 3.65 32.69 12.61
C VAL A 97 4.98 33.08 13.28
N TYR A 98 5.89 33.74 12.56
CA TYR A 98 7.16 34.19 13.14
C TYR A 98 6.96 35.24 14.23
N LEU A 99 6.03 36.17 14.06
CA LEU A 99 5.69 37.17 15.07
C LEU A 99 5.08 36.53 16.31
N ASP A 100 4.13 35.61 16.12
CA ASP A 100 3.46 34.91 17.21
C ASP A 100 4.45 34.13 18.08
N ILE A 101 5.31 33.31 17.45
CA ILE A 101 6.35 32.52 18.14
C ILE A 101 7.37 33.41 18.89
N ASN A 102 7.71 34.57 18.34
CA ASN A 102 8.64 35.49 18.98
C ASN A 102 8.00 36.36 20.08
N SER A 103 6.68 36.56 20.01
CA SER A 103 5.92 37.38 20.97
C SER A 103 5.42 36.59 22.18
N GLN A 104 5.13 35.30 22.00
CA GLN A 104 4.74 34.39 23.07
C GLN A 104 5.95 33.91 23.87
N GLU A 105 5.67 33.26 24.99
CA GLU A 105 6.71 32.55 25.75
C GLU A 105 7.38 31.49 24.87
N LYS A 106 8.69 31.28 25.06
CA LYS A 106 9.46 30.34 24.26
C LYS A 106 8.80 28.95 24.30
N PRO A 107 8.63 28.27 23.15
CA PRO A 107 7.95 26.99 23.10
C PRO A 107 8.68 25.95 23.95
N THR A 108 7.92 25.10 24.62
CA THR A 108 8.49 24.02 25.42
C THR A 108 9.09 22.94 24.52
N LEU A 109 10.10 22.22 25.02
CA LEU A 109 10.73 21.15 24.24
C LEU A 109 9.71 20.05 23.86
N GLU A 110 8.73 19.79 24.71
CA GLU A 110 7.65 18.83 24.46
C GLU A 110 6.74 19.26 23.31
N GLU A 111 6.38 20.54 23.26
CA GLU A 111 5.56 21.09 22.17
C GLU A 111 6.27 20.99 20.82
N ILE A 112 7.56 21.30 20.79
CA ILE A 112 8.35 21.19 19.56
C ILE A 112 8.44 19.74 19.09
N LEU A 113 8.67 18.79 20.02
CA LEU A 113 8.75 17.37 19.69
C LEU A 113 7.41 16.82 19.22
N ASN A 114 6.29 17.20 19.86
CA ASN A 114 4.96 16.83 19.40
C ASN A 114 4.67 17.40 18.00
N GLY A 115 5.05 18.65 17.75
CA GLY A 115 4.94 19.27 16.42
C GLY A 115 5.74 18.51 15.36
N LEU A 116 6.95 18.05 15.70
CA LEU A 116 7.79 17.25 14.82
C LEU A 116 7.20 15.85 14.57
N ASP A 117 6.75 15.15 15.61
CA ASP A 117 6.12 13.81 15.48
C ASP A 117 4.86 13.89 14.60
N ASN A 118 4.05 14.94 14.77
CA ASN A 118 2.90 15.23 13.92
C ASN A 118 3.30 15.46 12.45
N LEU A 119 4.39 16.21 12.21
CA LEU A 119 4.87 16.45 10.85
C LEU A 119 5.38 15.16 10.19
N VAL A 120 6.18 14.38 10.92
CA VAL A 120 6.73 13.11 10.45
C VAL A 120 5.63 12.11 10.15
N THR A 121 4.66 11.95 11.05
CA THR A 121 3.53 11.03 10.85
C THR A 121 2.68 11.41 9.64
N LYS A 122 2.43 12.71 9.41
CA LYS A 122 1.75 13.18 8.18
C LYS A 122 2.57 12.90 6.92
N CYS A 123 3.89 13.08 6.96
CA CYS A 123 4.78 12.75 5.84
C CYS A 123 4.79 11.24 5.55
N GLU A 124 4.85 10.41 6.59
CA GLU A 124 4.75 8.95 6.46
C GLU A 124 3.40 8.53 5.89
N LEU A 125 2.30 9.20 6.28
CA LEU A 125 0.97 8.94 5.73
C LEU A 125 0.91 9.18 4.22
N VAL A 126 1.49 10.29 3.73
CA VAL A 126 1.59 10.59 2.29
C VAL A 126 2.55 9.64 1.56
N ALA A 127 3.65 9.24 2.20
CA ALA A 127 4.63 8.33 1.61
C ALA A 127 4.18 6.85 1.61
N SER A 128 3.30 6.46 2.54
CA SER A 128 2.90 5.06 2.76
C SER A 128 2.39 4.34 1.50
N PRO A 129 1.58 4.96 0.60
CA PRO A 129 1.13 4.28 -0.61
C PRO A 129 2.28 4.06 -1.60
N LEU A 130 3.24 4.99 -1.66
CA LEU A 130 4.40 4.91 -2.56
C LEU A 130 5.34 3.79 -2.12
N VAL A 131 5.58 3.66 -0.81
CA VAL A 131 6.42 2.59 -0.24
C VAL A 131 5.73 1.22 -0.39
N ALA A 132 4.41 1.16 -0.20
CA ALA A 132 3.63 -0.06 -0.39
C ALA A 132 3.59 -0.52 -1.86
N MET A 133 3.78 0.39 -2.81
CA MET A 133 3.77 0.13 -4.25
C MET A 133 5.11 -0.43 -4.78
N ALA A 134 5.82 -1.21 -3.97
CA ALA A 134 6.99 -2.00 -4.40
C ALA A 134 6.54 -3.17 -5.31
N LEU A 135 6.01 -2.83 -6.48
CA LEU A 135 5.57 -3.77 -7.50
C LEU A 135 6.79 -4.28 -8.29
N PRO A 136 6.84 -5.58 -8.64
CA PRO A 136 7.88 -6.08 -9.51
C PRO A 136 7.75 -5.42 -10.90
N TRP A 137 8.89 -5.03 -11.50
CA TRP A 137 9.00 -4.43 -12.83
C TRP A 137 8.08 -5.00 -13.92
N PRO A 138 7.94 -6.34 -14.10
CA PRO A 138 7.05 -6.90 -15.13
C PRO A 138 5.57 -6.53 -14.91
N ARG A 139 5.10 -6.41 -13.66
CA ARG A 139 3.72 -6.01 -13.37
C ARG A 139 3.50 -4.53 -13.64
N LEU A 140 4.47 -3.69 -13.27
CA LEU A 140 4.42 -2.26 -13.59
C LEU A 140 4.29 -2.03 -15.11
N LEU A 141 5.07 -2.76 -15.90
CA LEU A 141 5.00 -2.67 -17.36
C LEU A 141 3.63 -3.11 -17.91
N SER A 142 3.05 -4.19 -17.35
CA SER A 142 1.71 -4.63 -17.73
C SER A 142 0.62 -3.61 -17.40
N TYR A 143 0.73 -2.90 -16.26
CA TYR A 143 -0.20 -1.83 -15.92
C TYR A 143 -0.06 -0.64 -16.87
N ILE A 144 1.17 -0.23 -17.18
CA ILE A 144 1.41 0.85 -18.14
C ILE A 144 0.81 0.47 -19.51
N ALA A 145 0.98 -0.79 -19.95
CA ALA A 145 0.44 -1.27 -21.22
C ALA A 145 -1.10 -1.24 -21.29
N ILE A 146 -1.81 -1.43 -20.17
CA ILE A 146 -3.27 -1.39 -20.10
C ILE A 146 -3.79 0.03 -19.87
N VAL A 147 -3.17 0.78 -18.95
CA VAL A 147 -3.65 2.10 -18.49
C VAL A 147 -3.34 3.19 -19.51
N THR A 148 -2.20 3.14 -20.21
CA THR A 148 -1.83 4.15 -21.22
C THR A 148 -2.82 4.25 -22.38
N PRO A 149 -3.19 3.15 -23.09
CA PRO A 149 -4.17 3.25 -24.18
C PRO A 149 -5.54 3.72 -23.68
N LEU A 150 -5.96 3.33 -22.48
CA LEU A 150 -7.20 3.82 -21.86
C LEU A 150 -7.17 5.35 -21.68
N ASN A 151 -6.06 5.91 -21.18
CA ASN A 151 -5.92 7.35 -21.04
C ASN A 151 -5.87 8.08 -22.40
N VAL A 152 -5.23 7.50 -23.41
CA VAL A 152 -5.23 8.05 -24.77
C VAL A 152 -6.63 8.07 -25.36
N VAL A 153 -7.41 6.99 -25.18
CA VAL A 153 -8.81 6.95 -25.63
C VAL A 153 -9.66 8.00 -24.91
N MET A 154 -9.50 8.14 -23.59
CA MET A 154 -10.20 9.15 -22.80
C MET A 154 -9.88 10.57 -23.28
N LEU A 155 -8.61 10.89 -23.52
CA LEU A 155 -8.17 12.21 -23.98
C LEU A 155 -8.60 12.52 -25.42
N LYS A 156 -8.72 11.51 -26.29
CA LYS A 156 -9.07 11.70 -27.69
C LYS A 156 -10.58 11.76 -27.94
N TRP A 157 -11.37 10.98 -27.20
CA TRP A 157 -12.78 10.75 -27.53
C TRP A 157 -13.77 11.25 -26.47
N VAL A 158 -13.38 11.39 -25.20
CA VAL A 158 -14.32 11.61 -24.10
C VAL A 158 -14.12 12.98 -23.44
N ILE A 159 -12.88 13.33 -23.09
CA ILE A 159 -12.58 14.45 -22.18
C ILE A 159 -11.51 15.37 -22.78
N SER A 160 -11.71 16.68 -22.67
CA SER A 160 -10.66 17.66 -23.05
C SER A 160 -9.42 17.55 -22.15
N LEU A 161 -8.23 17.85 -22.68
CA LEU A 161 -6.98 17.83 -21.89
C LEU A 161 -7.07 18.65 -20.60
N ARG A 162 -7.75 19.82 -20.65
CA ARG A 162 -7.92 20.71 -19.50
C ARG A 162 -8.74 20.04 -18.41
N THR A 163 -9.91 19.50 -18.77
CA THR A 163 -10.78 18.80 -17.83
C THR A 163 -10.11 17.55 -17.26
N TYR A 164 -9.36 16.82 -18.09
CA TYR A 164 -8.62 15.63 -17.66
C TYR A 164 -7.55 15.97 -16.60
N VAL A 165 -6.73 16.99 -16.83
CA VAL A 165 -5.72 17.46 -15.85
C VAL A 165 -6.40 17.92 -14.57
N LEU A 166 -7.49 18.69 -14.67
CA LEU A 166 -8.22 19.19 -13.50
C LEU A 166 -8.82 18.04 -12.67
N LEU A 167 -9.46 17.06 -13.31
CA LEU A 167 -9.97 15.86 -12.62
C LEU A 167 -8.86 15.06 -11.94
N THR A 168 -7.69 14.95 -12.59
CA THR A 168 -6.52 14.27 -12.00
C THR A 168 -6.02 15.00 -10.76
N VAL A 169 -5.89 16.33 -10.83
CA VAL A 169 -5.47 17.15 -9.69
C VAL A 169 -6.48 17.05 -8.54
N ILE A 170 -7.79 17.11 -8.83
CA ILE A 170 -8.85 16.90 -7.82
C ILE A 170 -8.70 15.54 -7.16
N PHE A 171 -8.54 14.48 -7.95
CA PHE A 171 -8.43 13.12 -7.43
C PHE A 171 -7.23 12.96 -6.48
N VAL A 172 -6.07 13.48 -6.86
CA VAL A 172 -4.85 13.40 -6.03
C VAL A 172 -4.97 14.23 -4.76
N SER A 173 -5.45 15.47 -4.86
CA SER A 173 -5.53 16.38 -3.70
C SER A 173 -6.65 16.02 -2.73
N THR A 174 -7.75 15.41 -3.18
CA THR A 174 -8.82 14.92 -2.30
C THR A 174 -8.58 13.50 -1.78
N TYR A 175 -7.54 12.81 -2.25
CA TYR A 175 -7.31 11.40 -1.94
C TYR A 175 -7.26 11.12 -0.43
N HIS A 176 -6.55 11.92 0.35
CA HIS A 176 -6.42 11.71 1.80
C HIS A 176 -7.63 12.23 2.60
N SER A 177 -8.60 12.87 1.94
CA SER A 177 -9.82 13.35 2.60
C SER A 177 -10.64 12.21 3.19
N VAL A 178 -11.17 12.43 4.39
CA VAL A 178 -12.01 11.45 5.10
C VAL A 178 -13.22 11.04 4.26
N TRP A 179 -13.85 11.99 3.58
CA TRP A 179 -15.02 11.79 2.73
C TRP A 179 -14.70 10.92 1.51
N PHE A 180 -13.55 11.17 0.88
CA PHE A 180 -13.09 10.43 -0.28
C PHE A 180 -12.70 8.99 0.10
N GLN A 181 -11.92 8.83 1.18
CA GLN A 181 -11.55 7.51 1.71
C GLN A 181 -12.75 6.70 2.20
N ALA A 182 -13.76 7.35 2.80
CA ALA A 182 -15.02 6.69 3.17
C ALA A 182 -15.78 6.22 1.92
N SER A 183 -15.86 7.06 0.89
CA SER A 183 -16.50 6.72 -0.39
C SER A 183 -15.81 5.54 -1.08
N LEU A 184 -14.47 5.53 -1.15
CA LEU A 184 -13.71 4.39 -1.68
C LEU A 184 -13.94 3.11 -0.85
N ARG A 185 -13.97 3.21 0.48
CA ARG A 185 -14.27 2.06 1.36
C ARG A 185 -15.67 1.50 1.15
N ILE A 186 -16.66 2.36 0.90
CA ILE A 186 -18.03 1.95 0.57
C ILE A 186 -18.06 1.29 -0.81
N LEU A 187 -17.43 1.90 -1.83
CA LEU A 187 -17.32 1.33 -3.17
C LEU A 187 -16.65 -0.05 -3.16
N TRP A 188 -15.62 -0.24 -2.33
CA TRP A 188 -14.92 -1.51 -2.19
C TRP A 188 -15.79 -2.64 -1.61
N ARG A 189 -16.89 -2.32 -0.91
CA ARG A 189 -17.85 -3.35 -0.46
C ARG A 189 -18.58 -4.02 -1.64
N SER A 190 -18.70 -3.31 -2.77
CA SER A 190 -19.32 -3.85 -3.98
C SER A 190 -18.52 -5.00 -4.57
N GLN A 191 -19.21 -6.09 -4.94
CA GLN A 191 -18.57 -7.24 -5.59
C GLN A 191 -18.10 -6.90 -7.00
N LEU A 192 -18.84 -6.04 -7.72
CA LEU A 192 -18.48 -5.61 -9.08
C LEU A 192 -17.15 -4.85 -9.06
N VAL A 193 -17.02 -3.88 -8.15
CA VAL A 193 -15.80 -3.07 -8.00
C VAL A 193 -14.61 -3.96 -7.69
N ARG A 194 -14.75 -4.91 -6.75
CA ARG A 194 -13.68 -5.87 -6.43
C ARG A 194 -13.29 -6.73 -7.63
N ASN A 195 -14.27 -7.26 -8.38
CA ASN A 195 -13.99 -8.08 -9.56
C ASN A 195 -13.25 -7.30 -10.64
N VAL A 196 -13.64 -6.05 -10.92
CA VAL A 196 -12.95 -5.18 -11.88
C VAL A 196 -11.54 -4.85 -11.40
N CYS A 197 -11.36 -4.50 -10.12
CA CYS A 197 -10.04 -4.24 -9.57
C CYS A 197 -9.15 -5.49 -9.59
N TYR A 198 -9.66 -6.69 -9.28
CA TYR A 198 -8.87 -7.92 -9.39
C TYR A 198 -8.55 -8.30 -10.83
N PHE A 199 -9.43 -7.99 -11.78
CA PHE A 199 -9.14 -8.14 -13.20
C PHE A 199 -8.00 -7.23 -13.67
N VAL A 200 -7.99 -5.97 -13.20
CA VAL A 200 -7.00 -4.96 -13.60
C VAL A 200 -5.67 -5.11 -12.85
N VAL A 201 -5.71 -5.31 -11.51
CA VAL A 201 -4.55 -5.34 -10.60
C VAL A 201 -3.99 -6.77 -10.44
N GLY A 202 -4.73 -7.81 -10.84
CA GLY A 202 -4.37 -9.18 -10.54
C GLY A 202 -4.58 -9.53 -9.07
N SER A 203 -4.73 -10.83 -8.80
CA SER A 203 -5.17 -11.34 -7.51
C SER A 203 -4.06 -11.32 -6.46
N HIS A 204 -3.96 -10.29 -5.61
CA HIS A 204 -3.25 -10.42 -4.32
C HIS A 204 -3.83 -9.51 -3.23
N VAL A 205 -4.94 -9.92 -2.61
CA VAL A 205 -5.16 -9.64 -1.18
C VAL A 205 -5.72 -10.90 -0.55
N SER A 206 -4.81 -11.81 -0.20
CA SER A 206 -5.08 -12.85 0.77
C SER A 206 -4.62 -12.35 2.13
N THR A 207 -5.59 -12.18 3.02
CA THR A 207 -5.40 -11.96 4.45
C THR A 207 -4.27 -12.84 4.97
N THR A 208 -3.36 -12.25 5.75
CA THR A 208 -2.17 -12.86 6.38
C THR A 208 -2.55 -14.07 7.25
N SER A 209 -2.88 -15.22 6.65
CA SER A 209 -2.91 -16.50 7.34
C SER A 209 -1.50 -17.09 7.26
N ASN A 210 -0.94 -17.41 8.41
CA ASN A 210 0.39 -18.03 8.51
C ASN A 210 0.46 -19.28 7.61
N ASN A 211 1.41 -19.26 6.67
CA ASN A 211 1.55 -20.21 5.55
C ASN A 211 2.17 -21.55 5.94
N TYR A 212 1.82 -22.09 7.10
CA TYR A 212 2.40 -23.31 7.59
C TYR A 212 1.40 -24.12 8.43
N ARG A 213 1.39 -25.42 8.20
CA ARG A 213 0.59 -26.36 8.98
C ARG A 213 1.42 -26.89 10.13
N ILE A 214 0.98 -26.66 11.37
CA ILE A 214 1.61 -27.29 12.55
C ILE A 214 1.14 -28.75 12.60
N ILE A 215 2.06 -29.70 12.47
CA ILE A 215 1.72 -31.13 12.50
C ILE A 215 1.74 -31.65 13.94
N ASN A 216 2.72 -31.24 14.74
CA ASN A 216 2.86 -31.74 16.11
C ASN A 216 3.58 -30.72 16.99
N GLY A 217 3.04 -30.45 18.17
CA GLY A 217 3.64 -29.55 19.17
C GLY A 217 4.13 -30.34 20.36
N ASN A 218 5.38 -30.79 20.35
CA ASN A 218 5.98 -31.43 21.52
C ASN A 218 6.78 -30.38 22.34
N LYS A 219 7.04 -30.65 23.62
CA LYS A 219 7.77 -29.75 24.54
C LYS A 219 9.18 -29.40 24.05
N ASN A 220 9.76 -30.24 23.18
CA ASN A 220 11.13 -30.08 22.65
C ASN A 220 11.19 -29.34 21.29
N GLY A 221 10.04 -28.97 20.71
CA GLY A 221 9.98 -28.25 19.42
C GLY A 221 8.67 -28.48 18.67
N LYS A 222 8.32 -27.53 17.79
CA LYS A 222 7.13 -27.61 16.92
C LYS A 222 7.53 -28.13 15.54
N ILE A 223 6.89 -29.21 15.08
CA ILE A 223 7.04 -29.69 13.70
C ILE A 223 6.04 -28.93 12.82
N ILE A 224 6.58 -28.30 11.79
CA ILE A 224 5.85 -27.42 10.90
C ILE A 224 6.05 -27.91 9.46
N GLN A 225 4.96 -28.02 8.72
CA GLN A 225 4.96 -28.34 7.30
C GLN A 225 4.74 -27.07 6.49
N PHE A 226 5.72 -26.73 5.67
CA PHE A 226 5.60 -25.72 4.65
C PHE A 226 4.94 -26.31 3.41
N GLN A 227 4.09 -25.52 2.76
CA GLN A 227 3.40 -25.91 1.54
C GLN A 227 3.60 -24.82 0.48
N ILE A 228 3.99 -25.23 -0.72
CA ILE A 228 4.10 -24.38 -1.90
C ILE A 228 3.21 -24.97 -2.99
N LEU A 229 2.37 -24.14 -3.60
CA LEU A 229 1.58 -24.47 -4.76
C LEU A 229 2.30 -23.95 -6.01
N GLU A 230 2.57 -24.85 -6.94
CA GLU A 230 3.05 -24.54 -8.29
C GLU A 230 1.84 -24.47 -9.23
N HIS A 231 1.81 -23.47 -10.10
CA HIS A 231 0.71 -23.14 -11.00
C HIS A 231 1.23 -23.02 -12.42
N GLN A 232 0.58 -23.69 -13.37
CA GLN A 232 0.95 -23.63 -14.78
C GLN A 232 -0.29 -23.46 -15.66
N ARG A 233 -0.08 -22.87 -16.84
CA ARG A 233 -1.11 -22.63 -17.85
C ARG A 233 -0.76 -23.35 -19.15
N ARG A 234 -1.79 -23.88 -19.82
CA ARG A 234 -1.68 -24.50 -21.13
C ARG A 234 -1.76 -23.43 -22.21
N TRP A 235 -0.75 -23.39 -23.07
CA TRP A 235 -0.67 -22.51 -24.22
C TRP A 235 -0.79 -23.30 -25.52
N PHE A 236 -1.52 -22.74 -26.47
CA PHE A 236 -1.66 -23.34 -27.79
C PHE A 236 -0.28 -23.45 -28.47
N GLY A 237 0.07 -24.64 -28.96
CA GLY A 237 1.35 -24.93 -29.61
C GLY A 237 2.55 -25.16 -28.69
N ILE A 238 2.53 -24.70 -27.43
CA ILE A 238 3.65 -24.84 -26.48
C ILE A 238 3.36 -25.93 -25.42
N GLY A 239 2.09 -26.14 -25.08
CA GLY A 239 1.70 -27.02 -23.98
C GLY A 239 1.72 -26.29 -22.63
N TRP A 240 2.01 -27.03 -21.55
CA TRP A 240 2.01 -26.49 -20.19
C TRP A 240 3.26 -25.64 -19.92
N SER A 241 3.07 -24.40 -19.45
CA SER A 241 4.15 -23.46 -19.10
C SER A 241 3.85 -22.72 -17.81
N ASP A 242 4.91 -22.27 -17.15
CA ASP A 242 4.96 -21.37 -16.00
C ASP A 242 4.55 -19.92 -16.29
N LYS A 243 4.34 -19.56 -17.57
CA LYS A 243 3.86 -18.23 -17.95
C LYS A 243 2.35 -18.15 -17.77
N LEU A 244 1.91 -17.52 -16.68
CA LEU A 244 0.49 -17.28 -16.38
C LEU A 244 0.04 -15.91 -16.89
N LEU A 245 -1.28 -15.74 -17.00
CA LEU A 245 -1.86 -14.44 -17.36
C LEU A 245 -1.69 -13.44 -16.19
N PRO A 246 -1.61 -12.13 -16.46
CA PRO A 246 -1.38 -11.12 -15.42
C PRO A 246 -2.44 -11.09 -14.31
N TYR A 247 -3.67 -11.49 -14.62
CA TYR A 247 -4.78 -11.56 -13.68
C TYR A 247 -4.84 -12.88 -12.89
N GLU A 248 -4.00 -13.86 -13.25
CA GLU A 248 -3.92 -15.14 -12.57
C GLU A 248 -2.93 -15.10 -11.40
N ARG A 249 -2.87 -16.23 -10.71
CA ARG A 249 -1.93 -16.52 -9.62
C ARG A 249 -0.50 -16.44 -10.15
N SER A 250 0.44 -16.10 -9.27
CA SER A 250 1.88 -16.28 -9.56
C SER A 250 2.21 -17.77 -9.73
N ASN A 251 3.29 -18.11 -10.46
CA ASN A 251 3.69 -19.51 -10.70
C ASN A 251 3.84 -20.29 -9.39
N PHE A 252 4.56 -19.73 -8.41
CA PHE A 252 4.62 -20.31 -7.07
C PHE A 252 3.85 -19.45 -6.08
N THR A 253 2.92 -20.07 -5.35
CA THR A 253 2.22 -19.43 -4.25
C THR A 253 2.27 -20.26 -2.98
N ASN A 254 2.00 -19.65 -1.84
CA ASN A 254 1.68 -20.37 -0.61
C ASN A 254 0.18 -20.76 -0.55
N GLU A 255 -0.25 -21.35 0.57
CA GLU A 255 -1.65 -21.72 0.84
C GLU A 255 -2.61 -20.52 0.75
N ALA A 256 -2.13 -19.33 1.11
CA ALA A 256 -2.91 -18.10 1.00
C ALA A 256 -2.96 -17.54 -0.44
N PHE A 257 -2.29 -18.14 -1.43
CA PHE A 257 -2.14 -17.59 -2.79
C PHE A 257 -1.28 -16.32 -2.90
N GLN A 258 -0.42 -16.05 -1.92
CA GLN A 258 0.62 -15.03 -2.05
C GLN A 258 1.84 -15.61 -2.77
N SER A 259 2.43 -14.79 -3.65
CA SER A 259 3.63 -15.16 -4.42
C SER A 259 4.77 -15.58 -3.48
N THR A 260 5.42 -16.70 -3.81
CA THR A 260 6.58 -17.22 -3.07
C THR A 260 7.69 -17.65 -4.04
N SER A 261 8.87 -17.96 -3.53
CA SER A 261 9.98 -18.46 -4.33
C SER A 261 9.77 -19.93 -4.71
N SER A 262 10.52 -20.40 -5.70
CA SER A 262 10.48 -21.81 -6.10
C SER A 262 10.93 -22.71 -4.95
N PRO A 263 10.54 -24.00 -4.94
CA PRO A 263 11.01 -24.96 -3.93
C PRO A 263 12.54 -25.02 -3.78
N LYS A 264 13.29 -24.75 -4.86
CA LYS A 264 14.77 -24.76 -4.86
C LYS A 264 15.37 -23.54 -4.16
N GLU A 265 14.70 -22.40 -4.22
CA GLU A 265 15.15 -21.10 -3.71
C GLU A 265 14.39 -20.69 -2.43
N PHE A 266 13.69 -21.64 -1.80
CA PHE A 266 12.89 -21.35 -0.62
C PHE A 266 13.76 -21.17 0.62
N HIS A 267 13.58 -20.04 1.30
CA HIS A 267 14.20 -19.73 2.58
C HIS A 267 13.14 -19.59 3.68
N PHE A 268 13.52 -19.85 4.93
CA PHE A 268 12.59 -19.76 6.05
C PHE A 268 12.07 -18.32 6.27
N PRO A 269 10.76 -18.15 6.53
CA PRO A 269 10.19 -16.85 6.84
C PRO A 269 10.56 -16.44 8.27
N PHE A 270 11.56 -15.56 8.39
CA PHE A 270 12.06 -14.94 9.63
C PHE A 270 12.72 -15.89 10.65
N ASN A 271 13.71 -15.37 11.37
CA ASN A 271 14.40 -16.02 12.48
C ASN A 271 14.99 -17.41 12.15
N SER A 272 15.75 -17.48 11.05
CA SER A 272 16.35 -18.71 10.48
C SER A 272 17.17 -19.56 11.45
N LYS A 273 17.68 -18.98 12.54
CA LYS A 273 18.52 -19.67 13.54
C LYS A 273 17.79 -20.79 14.29
N HIS A 274 16.46 -20.74 14.36
CA HIS A 274 15.66 -21.73 15.10
C HIS A 274 15.05 -22.81 14.21
N TRP A 275 15.25 -22.74 12.89
CA TRP A 275 14.62 -23.66 11.95
C TRP A 275 15.61 -24.69 11.43
N ARG A 276 15.21 -25.96 11.48
CA ARG A 276 15.96 -27.06 10.88
C ARG A 276 15.05 -27.89 10.00
N TRP A 277 15.44 -28.12 8.75
CA TRP A 277 14.72 -29.04 7.87
C TRP A 277 14.78 -30.46 8.44
N LEU A 278 13.63 -31.13 8.48
CA LEU A 278 13.56 -32.57 8.77
C LEU A 278 13.79 -33.41 7.51
N GLN A 279 13.48 -32.84 6.35
CA GLN A 279 13.56 -33.50 5.05
C GLN A 279 14.60 -32.81 4.18
N GLU A 280 15.39 -33.59 3.44
CA GLU A 280 16.47 -33.09 2.59
C GLU A 280 15.96 -32.32 1.36
N ALA A 281 14.80 -32.73 0.81
CA ALA A 281 14.21 -32.14 -0.37
C ALA A 281 12.71 -31.88 -0.19
N TRP A 282 12.16 -31.03 -1.07
CA TRP A 282 10.73 -30.88 -1.24
C TRP A 282 10.15 -32.12 -1.92
N HIS A 283 8.96 -32.53 -1.49
CA HIS A 283 8.24 -33.67 -2.07
C HIS A 283 6.87 -33.22 -2.57
N VAL A 284 6.42 -33.85 -3.65
CA VAL A 284 5.08 -33.63 -4.19
C VAL A 284 4.08 -34.36 -3.30
N ASP A 285 3.02 -33.66 -2.93
CA ASP A 285 1.96 -34.20 -2.10
C ASP A 285 0.87 -34.83 -2.96
N LEU A 286 0.89 -36.16 -3.06
CA LEU A 286 -0.04 -36.95 -3.85
C LEU A 286 -1.47 -36.98 -3.26
N GLU A 287 -1.65 -36.65 -1.97
CA GLU A 287 -3.00 -36.52 -1.40
C GLU A 287 -3.76 -35.35 -2.04
N TYR A 288 -3.04 -34.34 -2.54
CA TYR A 288 -3.63 -33.19 -3.23
C TYR A 288 -4.41 -33.61 -4.49
N CYS A 289 -3.91 -34.60 -5.24
CA CYS A 289 -4.59 -35.18 -6.39
C CYS A 289 -5.41 -36.43 -6.04
N LYS A 290 -5.71 -36.67 -4.76
CA LYS A 290 -6.40 -37.87 -4.26
C LYS A 290 -5.72 -39.18 -4.70
N ASN A 291 -4.39 -39.18 -4.84
CA ASN A 291 -3.58 -40.30 -5.34
C ASN A 291 -3.99 -40.80 -6.75
N LYS A 292 -4.68 -39.98 -7.54
CA LYS A 292 -5.13 -40.36 -8.89
C LYS A 292 -4.12 -40.06 -9.99
N ASN A 293 -3.12 -39.23 -9.69
CA ASN A 293 -2.09 -38.82 -10.65
C ASN A 293 -0.70 -38.99 -10.02
N SER A 294 0.19 -39.73 -10.68
CA SER A 294 1.57 -39.98 -10.25
C SER A 294 2.43 -38.72 -10.20
N GLU A 295 2.12 -37.72 -11.02
CA GLU A 295 2.86 -36.46 -11.07
C GLU A 295 2.36 -35.40 -10.06
N GLY A 296 1.22 -35.68 -9.40
CA GLY A 296 0.62 -34.79 -8.40
C GLY A 296 -0.10 -33.55 -8.96
N TRP A 297 -0.36 -33.48 -10.27
CA TRP A 297 -1.10 -32.39 -10.88
C TRP A 297 -2.61 -32.53 -10.69
N VAL A 298 -3.25 -31.40 -10.39
CA VAL A 298 -4.70 -31.20 -10.47
C VAL A 298 -4.97 -30.19 -11.58
N TYR A 299 -5.89 -30.52 -12.48
CA TYR A 299 -6.23 -29.74 -13.66
C TYR A 299 -7.54 -28.97 -13.44
N TYR A 300 -7.67 -27.82 -14.08
CA TYR A 300 -8.81 -26.92 -13.95
C TYR A 300 -9.13 -26.26 -15.29
N ASP A 301 -10.28 -25.61 -15.35
CA ASP A 301 -10.68 -24.76 -16.47
C ASP A 301 -9.86 -23.45 -16.53
N ASN A 302 -10.29 -22.51 -17.39
CA ASN A 302 -9.64 -21.19 -17.55
C ASN A 302 -9.70 -20.29 -16.31
N TYR A 303 -10.61 -20.58 -15.38
CA TYR A 303 -10.88 -19.76 -14.19
C TYR A 303 -10.43 -20.46 -12.90
N TRP A 304 -9.64 -21.53 -13.03
CA TRP A 304 -9.20 -22.37 -11.92
C TRP A 304 -10.34 -23.05 -11.14
N GLN A 305 -11.44 -23.37 -11.83
CA GLN A 305 -12.60 -24.07 -11.31
C GLN A 305 -12.66 -25.50 -11.86
N ALA A 306 -13.64 -26.28 -11.38
CA ALA A 306 -13.87 -27.67 -11.80
C ALA A 306 -12.61 -28.55 -11.72
N PRO A 307 -12.11 -28.88 -10.51
CA PRO A 307 -10.90 -29.68 -10.35
C PRO A 307 -11.07 -31.08 -10.97
N GLN A 308 -10.13 -31.44 -11.82
CA GLN A 308 -10.01 -32.72 -12.48
C GLN A 308 -8.64 -33.34 -12.16
N PHE A 309 -8.58 -34.66 -12.15
CA PHE A 309 -7.35 -35.38 -11.78
C PHE A 309 -6.56 -35.91 -12.98
N ASN A 310 -7.18 -35.86 -14.16
CA ASN A 310 -6.59 -36.26 -15.44
C ASN A 310 -6.58 -35.04 -16.38
N ASP A 311 -5.58 -34.98 -17.26
CA ASP A 311 -5.53 -33.94 -18.29
C ASP A 311 -6.70 -34.12 -19.28
N SER A 312 -7.37 -33.03 -19.63
CA SER A 312 -8.50 -33.00 -20.55
C SER A 312 -8.34 -31.87 -21.56
N LEU A 313 -9.06 -31.93 -22.68
CA LEU A 313 -9.08 -30.85 -23.66
C LEU A 313 -9.69 -29.55 -23.10
N THR A 314 -10.50 -29.66 -22.04
CA THR A 314 -11.09 -28.53 -21.33
C THR A 314 -10.20 -28.00 -20.20
N SER A 315 -9.05 -28.63 -19.96
CA SER A 315 -8.10 -28.22 -18.93
C SER A 315 -7.12 -27.19 -19.47
N PHE A 316 -7.15 -26.00 -18.89
CA PHE A 316 -6.32 -24.87 -19.30
C PHE A 316 -5.33 -24.43 -18.22
N THR A 317 -5.62 -24.75 -16.96
CA THR A 317 -4.74 -24.43 -15.83
C THR A 317 -4.51 -25.69 -15.00
N ARG A 318 -3.35 -25.79 -14.35
CA ARG A 318 -3.02 -26.91 -13.46
C ARG A 318 -2.24 -26.43 -12.25
N SER A 319 -2.44 -27.08 -11.12
CA SER A 319 -1.66 -26.85 -9.91
C SER A 319 -1.08 -28.13 -9.32
N ARG A 320 0.07 -28.00 -8.66
CA ARG A 320 0.75 -29.08 -7.95
C ARG A 320 1.19 -28.59 -6.59
N ARG A 321 1.02 -29.42 -5.56
CA ARG A 321 1.39 -29.09 -4.19
C ARG A 321 2.71 -29.72 -3.81
N TRP A 322 3.64 -28.88 -3.39
CA TRP A 322 4.93 -29.24 -2.81
C TRP A 322 4.86 -29.06 -1.30
N THR A 323 5.41 -30.01 -0.56
CA THR A 323 5.48 -29.91 0.90
C THR A 323 6.88 -30.22 1.40
N ARG A 324 7.24 -29.64 2.54
CA ARG A 324 8.50 -29.94 3.23
C ARG A 324 8.37 -29.66 4.72
N LYS A 325 8.81 -30.60 5.54
CA LYS A 325 8.72 -30.52 7.00
C LYS A 325 9.98 -29.93 7.62
N ALA A 326 9.81 -29.07 8.61
CA ALA A 326 10.85 -28.48 9.42
C ALA A 326 10.50 -28.53 10.91
N VAL A 327 11.51 -28.44 11.76
CA VAL A 327 11.37 -28.29 13.22
C VAL A 327 11.79 -26.89 13.61
N LEU A 328 10.98 -26.27 14.47
CA LEU A 328 11.34 -25.08 15.23
C LEU A 328 11.97 -25.49 16.57
N VAL A 329 13.28 -25.31 16.70
CA VAL A 329 14.07 -25.58 17.90
C VAL A 329 13.99 -24.36 18.83
N THR A 330 13.41 -24.54 20.02
CA THR A 330 13.42 -23.48 21.05
C THR A 330 14.67 -23.66 21.90
N GLU A 331 15.49 -22.61 22.08
CA GLU A 331 16.80 -22.65 22.76
C GLU A 331 16.78 -23.13 24.22
N ARG A 332 15.62 -23.44 24.80
CA ARG A 332 15.50 -23.88 26.19
C ARG A 332 16.00 -25.31 26.47
N SER A 333 16.43 -26.06 25.45
CA SER A 333 16.82 -27.47 25.59
C SER A 333 18.34 -27.72 25.66
N SER A 334 19.18 -26.69 25.73
CA SER A 334 20.65 -26.83 25.78
C SER A 334 21.24 -26.75 27.19
N ASN A 335 20.48 -27.11 28.23
CA ASN A 335 20.99 -27.28 29.59
C ASN A 335 20.40 -28.56 30.19
N VAL A 336 20.96 -29.73 29.83
CA VAL A 336 21.05 -30.91 30.69
C VAL A 336 22.40 -31.58 30.41
#